data_AF-A0A3C0QT58-F1
#
_entry.id   AF-A0A3C0QT58-F1
#
_cell.length_a   1.000
_cell.length_b   1.000
_cell.length_c   1.000
_cell.angle_alpha   90.00
_cell.angle_beta   90.00
_cell.angle_gamma   90.00
#
_symmetry.space_group_name_H-M   'P 1'
#
loop_
_entity.id
_entity.type
_entity.pdbx_description
1 polymer ?
#
loop_
_entity_poly.entity_id
_entity_poly.type
_entity_poly.pdbx_seq_one_letter_code
_entity_poly.pdbx_strand_id
1 'polypeptide(L)'
;MTNEEKIKLAGKLLKYCKKFNIPLEFLFEILEDQKVSPMIRGKAMEYNAFLMLEQILPRTTWSVQKLNLNAQTGMYDEDISITHRRTGIILKVESKSTVRGSMSDGKRSRNLKVPHFLVKSHRSRSNIKLAGSSNDRYSVDSFDVLVTNTSNAIFERNTVGEHLEVVRDENLKNLLYEFYSAKTDEELLIACENDWKYCIPKDIAVDGFIPRTPYVTLESDVNWKPLTSIEDRLLEVVEEKRKSNQTTRRK
;
A
#
# COMPACT_ATOMS: atom_id res chain seq x y z
N MET A 1 15.94 -15.12 -15.18
CA MET A 1 15.61 -16.34 -14.41
C MET A 1 16.28 -17.54 -15.10
N THR A 2 17.13 -18.27 -14.39
CA THR A 2 17.85 -19.44 -14.91
C THR A 2 16.94 -20.67 -15.01
N ASN A 3 17.37 -21.70 -15.74
CA ASN A 3 16.62 -22.96 -15.82
C ASN A 3 16.49 -23.64 -14.45
N GLU A 4 17.51 -23.52 -13.61
CA GLU A 4 17.48 -24.05 -12.24
C GLU A 4 16.43 -23.33 -11.37
N GLU A 5 16.33 -22.00 -11.49
CA GLU A 5 15.31 -21.20 -10.80
C GLU A 5 13.90 -21.61 -11.24
N LYS A 6 13.69 -21.84 -12.54
CA LYS A 6 12.41 -22.34 -13.09
C LYS A 6 12.02 -23.69 -12.50
N ILE A 7 12.95 -24.65 -12.48
CA ILE A 7 12.71 -26.00 -11.93
C ILE A 7 12.39 -25.92 -10.44
N LYS A 8 13.14 -25.12 -9.69
CA LYS A 8 12.91 -24.91 -8.25
C LYS A 8 11.55 -24.28 -7.98
N LEU A 9 11.13 -23.31 -8.79
CA LEU A 9 9.81 -22.67 -8.69
C LEU A 9 8.69 -23.69 -8.95
N ALA A 10 8.78 -24.45 -10.06
CA ALA A 10 7.82 -25.50 -10.38
C ALA A 10 7.71 -26.53 -9.25
N GLY A 11 8.84 -26.99 -8.71
CA GLY A 11 8.87 -27.93 -7.58
C GLY A 11 8.20 -27.37 -6.32
N LYS A 12 8.36 -26.07 -6.03
CA LYS A 12 7.66 -25.41 -4.91
C LYS A 12 6.16 -25.30 -5.17
N LEU A 13 5.76 -24.95 -6.39
CA LEU A 13 4.36 -24.82 -6.79
C LEU A 13 3.61 -26.15 -6.65
N LEU A 14 4.21 -27.24 -7.15
CA LEU A 14 3.63 -28.59 -7.03
C LEU A 14 3.48 -29.02 -5.57
N LYS A 15 4.49 -28.76 -4.73
CA LYS A 15 4.41 -29.03 -3.28
C LYS A 15 3.32 -28.20 -2.61
N TYR A 16 3.16 -26.93 -3.01
CA TYR A 16 2.13 -26.05 -2.47
C TYR A 16 0.73 -26.55 -2.84
N CYS A 17 0.50 -26.85 -4.12
CA CYS A 17 -0.78 -27.36 -4.60
C CYS A 17 -1.14 -28.68 -3.89
N LYS A 18 -0.17 -29.61 -3.76
CA LYS A 18 -0.37 -30.85 -3.00
C LYS A 18 -0.70 -30.58 -1.52
N LYS A 19 0.02 -29.66 -0.87
CA LYS A 19 -0.17 -29.33 0.55
C LYS A 19 -1.58 -28.78 0.84
N PHE A 20 -2.11 -27.95 -0.07
CA PHE A 20 -3.40 -27.28 0.10
C PHE A 20 -4.52 -27.93 -0.72
N ASN A 21 -4.29 -29.11 -1.29
CA ASN A 21 -5.25 -29.84 -2.11
C ASN A 21 -5.84 -29.01 -3.26
N ILE A 22 -4.98 -28.24 -3.94
CA ILE A 22 -5.35 -27.45 -5.12
C ILE A 22 -5.19 -28.36 -6.36
N PRO A 23 -6.26 -28.60 -7.14
CA PRO A 23 -6.16 -29.33 -8.41
C PRO A 23 -5.30 -28.53 -9.39
N LEU A 24 -4.27 -29.17 -9.96
CA LEU A 24 -3.28 -28.49 -10.80
C LEU A 24 -3.89 -27.97 -12.09
N GLU A 25 -4.84 -28.71 -12.65
CA GLU A 25 -5.58 -28.39 -13.87
C GLU A 25 -6.38 -27.09 -13.76
N PHE A 26 -6.82 -26.72 -12.56
CA PHE A 26 -7.62 -25.51 -12.30
C PHE A 26 -6.82 -24.42 -11.56
N LEU A 27 -5.50 -24.59 -11.39
CA LEU A 27 -4.69 -23.66 -10.60
C LEU A 27 -4.82 -22.22 -11.10
N PHE A 28 -4.67 -21.98 -12.41
CA PHE A 28 -4.73 -20.63 -12.96
C PHE A 28 -6.14 -20.06 -12.95
N GLU A 29 -7.16 -20.87 -13.22
CA GLU A 29 -8.57 -20.45 -13.09
C GLU A 29 -8.88 -20.00 -11.65
N ILE A 30 -8.34 -20.70 -10.65
CA ILE A 30 -8.46 -20.32 -9.24
C ILE A 30 -7.69 -19.03 -8.95
N LEU A 31 -6.48 -18.86 -9.49
CA LEU A 31 -5.68 -17.65 -9.27
C LEU A 31 -6.28 -16.40 -9.94
N GLU A 32 -6.95 -16.59 -11.08
CA GLU A 32 -7.60 -15.55 -11.87
C GLU A 32 -9.01 -15.22 -11.34
N ASP A 33 -9.55 -16.03 -10.42
CA ASP A 33 -10.84 -15.76 -9.79
C ASP A 33 -10.90 -14.35 -9.19
N GLN A 34 -12.05 -13.69 -9.37
CA GLN A 34 -12.26 -12.29 -8.96
C GLN A 34 -12.12 -12.06 -7.46
N LYS A 35 -12.22 -13.09 -6.62
CA LYS A 35 -11.98 -12.98 -5.18
C LYS A 35 -10.50 -13.20 -4.85
N VAL A 36 -9.81 -14.06 -5.60
CA VAL A 36 -8.41 -14.43 -5.32
C VAL A 36 -7.45 -13.38 -5.84
N SER A 37 -7.63 -12.89 -7.06
CA SER A 37 -6.69 -11.96 -7.67
C SER A 37 -6.52 -10.64 -6.87
N PRO A 38 -7.59 -9.98 -6.37
CA PRO A 38 -7.44 -8.83 -5.47
C PRO A 38 -6.70 -9.17 -4.17
N MET A 39 -6.85 -10.38 -3.62
CA MET A 39 -6.14 -10.79 -2.41
C MET A 39 -4.64 -10.96 -2.67
N ILE A 40 -4.28 -11.60 -3.79
CA ILE A 40 -2.86 -11.78 -4.17
C ILE A 40 -2.23 -10.42 -4.46
N ARG A 41 -2.91 -9.52 -5.20
CA ARG A 41 -2.42 -8.16 -5.46
C ARG A 41 -2.25 -7.36 -4.17
N GLY A 42 -3.20 -7.44 -3.24
CA GLY A 42 -3.09 -6.81 -1.92
C GLY A 42 -1.87 -7.32 -1.15
N LYS A 43 -1.63 -8.64 -1.13
CA LYS A 43 -0.44 -9.21 -0.49
C LYS A 43 0.85 -8.84 -1.21
N ALA A 44 0.85 -8.83 -2.55
CA ALA A 44 2.01 -8.40 -3.34
C ALA A 44 2.38 -6.95 -3.04
N MET A 45 1.39 -6.06 -2.86
CA MET A 45 1.61 -4.66 -2.46
C MET A 45 2.44 -4.55 -1.18
N GLU A 46 2.15 -5.35 -0.14
CA GLU A 46 2.90 -5.34 1.11
C GLU A 46 4.37 -5.74 0.91
N TYR A 47 4.62 -6.76 0.08
CA TYR A 47 5.99 -7.20 -0.24
C TYR A 47 6.74 -6.19 -1.11
N ASN A 48 6.06 -5.59 -2.08
CA ASN A 48 6.66 -4.56 -2.93
C ASN A 48 7.01 -3.31 -2.10
N ALA A 49 6.13 -2.88 -1.19
CA ALA A 49 6.41 -1.80 -0.25
C ALA A 49 7.66 -2.11 0.61
N PHE A 50 7.77 -3.35 1.11
CA PHE A 50 8.92 -3.82 1.87
C PHE A 50 10.22 -3.71 1.04
N LEU A 51 10.22 -4.23 -0.19
CA LEU A 51 11.39 -4.19 -1.07
C LEU A 51 11.81 -2.75 -1.40
N MET A 52 10.84 -1.88 -1.67
CA MET A 52 11.10 -0.45 -1.92
C MET A 52 11.73 0.22 -0.70
N LEU A 53 11.18 0.01 0.50
CA LEU A 53 11.74 0.55 1.74
C LEU A 53 13.14 0.00 2.05
N GLU A 54 13.37 -1.30 1.84
CA GLU A 54 14.69 -1.93 2.02
C GLU A 54 15.73 -1.36 1.05
N GLN A 55 15.31 -0.99 -0.17
CA GLN A 55 16.18 -0.42 -1.19
C GLN A 55 16.55 1.04 -0.89
N ILE A 56 15.59 1.87 -0.48
CA ILE A 56 15.81 3.32 -0.34
C ILE A 56 16.43 3.70 1.01
N LEU A 57 16.17 2.94 2.08
CA LEU A 57 16.66 3.28 3.41
C LEU A 57 18.09 2.76 3.64
N PRO A 58 19.03 3.59 4.10
CA PRO A 58 20.40 3.16 4.39
C PRO A 58 20.43 2.04 5.45
N ARG A 59 20.98 0.87 5.07
CA ARG A 59 21.08 -0.31 5.96
C ARG A 59 21.90 -0.08 7.23
N THR A 60 22.79 0.91 7.23
CA THR A 60 23.58 1.34 8.40
C THR A 60 22.74 2.08 9.44
N THR A 61 21.67 2.77 9.00
CA THR A 61 20.78 3.56 9.85
C THR A 61 19.52 2.78 10.21
N TRP A 62 18.98 2.02 9.26
CA TRP A 62 17.67 1.38 9.36
C TRP A 62 17.76 -0.14 9.21
N SER A 63 16.82 -0.83 9.85
CA SER A 63 16.52 -2.24 9.60
C SER A 63 15.06 -2.35 9.21
N VAL A 64 14.79 -2.83 8.00
CA VAL A 64 13.43 -3.02 7.47
C VAL A 64 13.09 -4.51 7.55
N GLN A 65 11.90 -4.86 8.04
CA GLN A 65 11.45 -6.24 8.18
C GLN A 65 9.99 -6.38 7.72
N LYS A 66 9.72 -7.36 6.86
CA LYS A 66 8.34 -7.78 6.56
C LYS A 66 7.82 -8.64 7.70
N LEU A 67 6.64 -8.31 8.22
CA LEU A 67 5.97 -9.14 9.21
C LEU A 67 5.16 -10.22 8.50
N ASN A 68 5.48 -11.48 8.82
CA ASN A 68 4.89 -12.68 8.22
C ASN A 68 3.95 -13.38 9.21
N LEU A 69 2.97 -12.68 9.79
CA LEU A 69 1.97 -13.30 10.68
C LEU A 69 0.63 -12.57 10.57
N ASN A 70 -0.46 -13.35 10.48
CA ASN A 70 -1.82 -12.85 10.68
C ASN A 70 -1.90 -12.17 12.05
N ALA A 71 -2.58 -11.02 12.15
CA ALA A 71 -2.84 -10.35 13.41
C ALA A 71 -3.28 -11.36 14.48
N GLN A 72 -2.47 -11.55 15.51
CA GLN A 72 -2.94 -12.22 16.72
C GLN A 72 -4.05 -11.37 17.33
N THR A 73 -5.03 -12.00 17.97
CA THR A 73 -6.16 -11.29 18.59
C THR A 73 -5.64 -10.22 19.56
N GLY A 74 -5.84 -8.94 19.23
CA GLY A 74 -5.38 -7.80 20.01
C GLY A 74 -4.12 -7.09 19.49
N MET A 75 -3.44 -7.62 18.46
CA MET A 75 -2.37 -6.92 17.74
C MET A 75 -2.91 -6.30 16.45
N TYR A 76 -2.62 -5.02 16.25
CA TYR A 76 -2.98 -4.29 15.03
C TYR A 76 -2.24 -4.87 13.82
N ASP A 77 -2.88 -4.84 12.65
CA ASP A 77 -2.26 -5.17 11.37
C ASP A 77 -1.05 -4.22 11.17
N GLU A 78 0.15 -4.77 11.15
CA GLU A 78 1.39 -4.08 10.79
C GLU A 78 2.00 -4.89 9.65
N ASP A 79 2.11 -4.29 8.47
CA ASP A 79 2.67 -4.98 7.31
C ASP A 79 4.20 -5.09 7.40
N ILE A 80 4.84 -3.98 7.80
CA ILE A 80 6.28 -3.78 7.75
C ILE A 80 6.73 -3.04 9.01
N SER A 81 7.86 -3.48 9.54
CA SER A 81 8.52 -2.86 10.68
C SER A 81 9.83 -2.20 10.26
N ILE A 82 10.03 -0.93 10.64
CA ILE A 82 11.27 -0.19 10.42
C ILE A 82 11.89 0.13 11.77
N THR A 83 13.10 -0.36 12.02
CA THR A 83 13.84 -0.08 13.26
C THR A 83 14.98 0.89 12.98
N HIS A 84 15.00 2.01 13.70
CA HIS A 84 16.15 2.92 13.72
C HIS A 84 17.26 2.31 14.60
N ARG A 85 18.35 1.87 13.97
CA ARG A 85 19.38 1.05 14.63
C ARG A 85 20.02 1.73 15.84
N ARG A 86 20.28 3.03 15.75
CA ARG A 86 20.96 3.80 16.81
C ARG A 86 20.11 3.93 18.08
N THR A 87 18.80 4.10 17.95
CA THR A 87 17.92 4.33 19.12
C THR A 87 17.13 3.08 19.52
N GLY A 88 17.05 2.07 18.66
CA GLY A 88 16.19 0.90 18.84
C GLY A 88 14.69 1.20 18.71
N ILE A 89 14.32 2.41 18.28
CA ILE A 89 12.90 2.78 18.09
C ILE A 89 12.35 2.05 16.86
N ILE A 90 11.19 1.42 17.05
CA ILE A 90 10.45 0.71 16.03
C ILE A 90 9.32 1.60 15.51
N LEU A 91 9.24 1.71 14.18
CA LEU A 91 8.18 2.37 13.44
C LEU A 91 7.38 1.32 12.69
N LYS A 92 6.05 1.41 12.81
CA LYS A 92 5.07 0.55 12.19
C LYS A 92 4.63 1.15 10.87
N VAL A 93 4.70 0.38 9.80
CA VAL A 93 4.31 0.82 8.46
C VAL A 93 3.17 -0.04 7.95
N GLU A 94 2.13 0.64 7.48
CA GLU A 94 0.97 0.02 6.85
C GLU A 94 0.95 0.35 5.36
N SER A 95 0.74 -0.68 4.53
CA SER A 95 0.62 -0.52 3.08
C SER A 95 -0.84 -0.61 2.66
N LYS A 96 -1.32 0.39 1.91
CA LYS A 96 -2.70 0.41 1.41
C LYS A 96 -2.72 0.65 -0.09
N SER A 97 -3.57 -0.10 -0.78
CA SER A 97 -3.85 0.18 -2.19
C SER A 97 -4.72 1.43 -2.33
N THR A 98 -4.58 2.11 -3.46
CA THR A 98 -5.52 3.15 -3.86
C THR A 98 -6.92 2.61 -4.13
N VAL A 99 -7.93 3.46 -4.08
CA VAL A 99 -9.31 3.11 -4.47
C VAL A 99 -9.31 2.83 -5.97
N ARG A 100 -9.84 1.67 -6.38
CA ARG A 100 -9.88 1.28 -7.78
C ARG A 100 -10.67 2.30 -8.59
N GLY A 101 -10.13 2.71 -9.75
CA GLY A 101 -10.78 3.69 -10.63
C GLY A 101 -11.00 5.06 -9.99
N SER A 102 -10.25 5.41 -8.95
CA SER A 102 -10.42 6.70 -8.26
C SER A 102 -9.65 7.86 -8.89
N MET A 103 -8.86 7.58 -9.93
CA MET A 103 -8.14 8.62 -10.65
C MET A 103 -9.13 9.61 -11.26
N SER A 104 -8.90 10.91 -11.06
CA SER A 104 -9.78 11.98 -11.52
C SER A 104 -8.97 13.17 -12.00
N ASP A 105 -9.47 13.86 -13.03
CA ASP A 105 -8.96 15.16 -13.48
C ASP A 105 -9.40 16.33 -12.56
N GLY A 106 -10.24 16.06 -11.56
CA GLY A 106 -10.74 17.05 -10.61
C GLY A 106 -11.89 17.93 -11.10
N LYS A 107 -12.15 18.02 -12.41
CA LYS A 107 -13.11 19.00 -12.96
C LYS A 107 -14.51 18.83 -12.38
N ARG A 108 -14.97 17.57 -12.29
CA ARG A 108 -16.30 17.20 -11.78
C ARG A 108 -16.35 16.93 -10.27
N SER A 109 -15.20 16.86 -9.60
CA SER A 109 -15.16 16.58 -8.15
C SER A 109 -15.69 17.78 -7.36
N ARG A 110 -16.49 17.52 -6.32
CA ARG A 110 -16.98 18.58 -5.41
C ARG A 110 -15.95 18.98 -4.36
N ASN A 111 -15.01 18.08 -4.05
CA ASN A 111 -14.10 18.24 -2.92
C ASN A 111 -12.72 18.76 -3.35
N LEU A 112 -12.26 18.41 -4.55
CA LEU A 112 -10.90 18.72 -5.00
C LEU A 112 -10.86 18.98 -6.50
N LYS A 113 -10.57 20.23 -6.91
CA LYS A 113 -10.63 20.73 -8.29
C LYS A 113 -9.30 20.60 -9.05
N VAL A 114 -8.50 19.60 -8.72
CA VAL A 114 -7.21 19.29 -9.34
C VAL A 114 -7.09 17.78 -9.55
N PRO A 115 -6.17 17.30 -10.40
CA PRO A 115 -5.94 15.87 -10.56
C PRO A 115 -5.64 15.18 -9.23
N HIS A 116 -6.37 14.10 -8.94
CA HIS A 116 -6.24 13.37 -7.68
C HIS A 116 -6.66 11.90 -7.78
N PHE A 117 -6.36 11.15 -6.72
CA PHE A 117 -6.88 9.80 -6.47
C PHE A 117 -7.22 9.64 -4.98
N LEU A 118 -7.72 8.46 -4.59
CA LEU A 118 -8.11 8.13 -3.21
C LEU A 118 -7.31 6.92 -2.70
N VAL A 119 -7.02 6.86 -1.39
CA VAL A 119 -6.32 5.72 -0.74
C VAL A 119 -7.26 4.91 0.14
N LYS A 120 -7.21 3.57 0.15
CA LYS A 120 -8.09 2.73 1.00
C LYS A 120 -7.56 2.61 2.45
N SER A 121 -7.68 3.67 3.24
CA SER A 121 -7.19 3.73 4.63
C SER A 121 -8.21 3.26 5.67
N HIS A 122 -8.87 2.12 5.44
CA HIS A 122 -9.81 1.51 6.38
C HIS A 122 -9.48 0.05 6.70
N ARG A 123 -10.05 -0.46 7.78
CA ARG A 123 -9.85 -1.83 8.26
C ARG A 123 -10.54 -2.83 7.34
N SER A 124 -9.84 -3.92 7.03
CA SER A 124 -10.45 -5.07 6.38
C SER A 124 -11.51 -5.65 7.31
N ARG A 125 -12.74 -5.85 6.80
CA ARG A 125 -13.88 -6.36 7.59
C ARG A 125 -13.84 -7.88 7.75
N SER A 126 -12.68 -8.43 8.13
CA SER A 126 -12.51 -9.87 8.37
C SER A 126 -13.21 -10.35 9.65
N ASN A 127 -13.49 -9.45 10.60
CA ASN A 127 -14.17 -9.77 11.85
C ASN A 127 -15.66 -9.38 11.80
N ILE A 128 -16.51 -10.36 11.47
CA ILE A 128 -17.98 -10.23 11.44
C ILE A 128 -18.56 -9.65 12.74
N LYS A 129 -17.91 -9.85 13.90
CA LYS A 129 -18.38 -9.30 15.18
C LYS A 129 -18.35 -7.77 15.24
N LEU A 130 -17.53 -7.13 14.42
CA LEU A 130 -17.42 -5.67 14.33
C LEU A 130 -18.28 -5.07 13.21
N ALA A 131 -19.03 -5.89 12.46
CA ALA A 131 -19.89 -5.44 11.37
C ALA A 131 -20.97 -4.43 11.81
N GLY A 132 -21.32 -4.39 13.10
CA GLY A 132 -22.25 -3.43 13.69
C GLY A 132 -21.60 -2.15 14.27
N SER A 133 -20.27 -2.04 14.29
CA SER A 133 -19.57 -0.84 14.75
C SER A 133 -19.27 0.11 13.60
N SER A 134 -19.66 1.38 13.74
CA SER A 134 -19.72 2.37 12.65
C SER A 134 -18.37 2.97 12.24
N ASN A 135 -17.25 2.58 12.87
CA ASN A 135 -15.95 3.22 12.61
C ASN A 135 -14.86 2.21 12.22
N ASP A 136 -14.80 1.87 10.94
CA ASP A 136 -13.71 1.07 10.32
C ASP A 136 -12.43 1.89 10.06
N ARG A 137 -12.34 3.12 10.61
CA ARG A 137 -11.15 3.97 10.55
C ARG A 137 -10.07 3.45 11.50
N TYR A 138 -8.82 3.60 11.09
CA TYR A 138 -7.69 3.44 12.00
C TYR A 138 -7.55 4.66 12.92
N SER A 139 -7.13 4.43 14.16
CA SER A 139 -6.60 5.50 15.00
C SER A 139 -5.24 5.92 14.45
N VAL A 140 -4.84 7.19 14.65
CA VAL A 140 -3.49 7.66 14.34
C VAL A 140 -2.39 6.87 15.05
N ASP A 141 -2.71 6.17 16.14
CA ASP A 141 -1.75 5.35 16.89
C ASP A 141 -1.65 3.90 16.36
N SER A 142 -2.42 3.55 15.32
CA SER A 142 -2.40 2.19 14.75
C SER A 142 -1.08 1.89 14.05
N PHE A 143 -0.51 2.88 13.36
CA PHE A 143 0.77 2.80 12.66
C PHE A 143 1.42 4.18 12.57
N ASP A 144 2.71 4.23 12.26
CA ASP A 144 3.49 5.47 12.22
C ASP A 144 3.59 6.05 10.81
N VAL A 145 3.47 5.19 9.79
CA VAL A 145 3.61 5.55 8.38
C VAL A 145 2.57 4.78 7.56
N LEU A 146 1.94 5.48 6.63
CA LEU A 146 1.19 4.89 5.52
C LEU A 146 1.98 4.95 4.24
N VAL A 147 1.98 3.87 3.47
CA VAL A 147 2.57 3.82 2.12
C VAL A 147 1.55 3.32 1.09
N THR A 148 1.66 3.83 -0.13
CA THR A 148 0.79 3.46 -1.25
C THR A 148 1.50 3.66 -2.58
N ASN A 149 0.94 3.11 -3.66
CA ASN A 149 1.30 3.43 -5.04
C ASN A 149 0.03 3.72 -5.85
N THR A 150 0.21 4.35 -7.01
CA THR A 150 -0.93 4.89 -7.77
C THR A 150 -1.59 3.88 -8.70
N SER A 151 -0.96 2.72 -8.92
CA SER A 151 -1.40 1.72 -9.91
C SER A 151 -2.83 1.25 -9.73
N ASN A 152 -3.32 1.08 -8.51
CA ASN A 152 -4.69 0.59 -8.35
C ASN A 152 -5.75 1.62 -8.78
N ALA A 153 -5.42 2.92 -8.77
CA ALA A 153 -6.35 4.01 -9.08
C ALA A 153 -6.69 4.10 -10.57
N ILE A 154 -5.82 3.60 -11.45
CA ILE A 154 -6.01 3.69 -12.91
C ILE A 154 -6.80 2.50 -13.50
N PHE A 155 -6.99 1.42 -12.73
CA PHE A 155 -7.78 0.27 -13.19
C PHE A 155 -9.27 0.57 -13.18
N GLU A 156 -9.93 0.29 -14.30
CA GLU A 156 -11.39 0.36 -14.42
C GLU A 156 -12.09 -0.99 -14.18
N ARG A 157 -13.42 -0.93 -13.96
CA ARG A 157 -14.35 -2.06 -13.75
C ARG A 157 -14.13 -2.90 -12.49
N ASN A 158 -14.95 -3.93 -12.29
CA ASN A 158 -14.87 -4.88 -11.17
C ASN A 158 -14.19 -6.20 -11.54
N THR A 159 -14.19 -6.56 -12.82
CA THR A 159 -13.57 -7.79 -13.33
C THR A 159 -12.05 -7.68 -13.25
N VAL A 160 -11.45 -8.61 -12.54
CA VAL A 160 -10.04 -8.96 -12.67
C VAL A 160 -10.05 -10.25 -13.48
N GLY A 161 -9.32 -10.33 -14.59
CA GLY A 161 -9.26 -11.59 -15.33
C GLY A 161 -8.71 -11.49 -16.75
N GLU A 162 -9.34 -10.75 -17.64
CA GLU A 162 -9.02 -10.91 -19.08
C GLU A 162 -8.11 -9.82 -19.66
N HIS A 163 -8.29 -8.55 -19.24
CA HIS A 163 -7.48 -7.43 -19.72
C HIS A 163 -7.21 -6.42 -18.58
N LEU A 164 -5.99 -5.87 -18.55
CA LEU A 164 -5.66 -4.72 -17.71
C LEU A 164 -6.33 -3.47 -18.31
N GLU A 165 -7.63 -3.32 -18.08
CA GLU A 165 -8.36 -2.14 -18.55
C GLU A 165 -7.96 -0.91 -17.71
N VAL A 166 -7.11 -0.07 -18.29
CA VAL A 166 -6.71 1.23 -17.73
C VAL A 166 -7.66 2.31 -18.26
N VAL A 167 -8.01 3.29 -17.41
CA VAL A 167 -8.76 4.55 -17.66
C VAL A 167 -9.28 4.71 -19.10
N ARG A 168 -10.61 4.72 -19.31
CA ARG A 168 -11.24 4.85 -20.63
C ARG A 168 -11.51 6.28 -21.07
N ASP A 169 -11.59 7.22 -20.12
CA ASP A 169 -11.74 8.62 -20.47
C ASP A 169 -10.43 9.11 -21.11
N GLU A 170 -10.46 9.33 -22.43
CA GLU A 170 -9.29 9.74 -23.21
C GLU A 170 -8.66 11.04 -22.72
N ASN A 171 -9.44 11.97 -22.15
CA ASN A 171 -8.86 13.21 -21.60
C ASN A 171 -8.07 12.92 -20.33
N LEU A 172 -8.61 12.08 -19.46
CA LEU A 172 -7.90 11.65 -18.25
C LEU A 172 -6.68 10.79 -18.61
N LYS A 173 -6.81 9.88 -19.57
CA LYS A 173 -5.70 9.06 -20.05
C LYS A 173 -4.56 9.93 -20.60
N ASN A 174 -4.87 10.90 -21.47
CA ASN A 174 -3.87 11.82 -22.01
C ASN A 174 -3.19 12.65 -20.91
N LEU A 175 -3.95 13.12 -19.91
CA LEU A 175 -3.39 13.82 -18.74
C LEU A 175 -2.39 12.92 -17.99
N LEU A 176 -2.71 11.64 -17.79
CA LEU A 176 -1.83 10.70 -17.10
C LEU A 176 -0.60 10.34 -17.93
N TYR A 177 -0.75 10.18 -19.25
CA TYR A 177 0.37 9.99 -20.16
C TYR A 177 1.35 11.17 -20.12
N GLU A 178 0.84 12.40 -20.13
CA GLU A 178 1.67 13.59 -19.98
C GLU A 178 2.36 13.60 -18.60
N PHE A 179 1.60 13.41 -17.52
CA PHE A 179 2.13 13.45 -16.14
C PHE A 179 3.22 12.40 -15.89
N TYR A 180 3.02 11.16 -16.34
CA TYR A 180 3.97 10.06 -16.15
C TYR A 180 4.98 9.92 -17.29
N SER A 181 4.94 10.78 -18.31
CA SER A 181 5.74 10.64 -19.53
C SER A 181 5.60 9.27 -20.21
N ALA A 182 4.40 8.70 -20.18
CA ALA A 182 4.06 7.40 -20.75
C ALA A 182 3.44 7.55 -22.16
N LYS A 183 3.66 6.56 -23.02
CA LYS A 183 3.11 6.51 -24.39
C LYS A 183 2.12 5.37 -24.61
N THR A 184 2.09 4.40 -23.70
CA THR A 184 1.23 3.21 -23.77
C THR A 184 0.61 2.93 -22.40
N ASP A 185 -0.49 2.15 -22.38
CA ASP A 185 -1.14 1.73 -21.14
C ASP A 185 -0.17 0.91 -20.26
N GLU A 186 0.74 0.14 -20.88
CA GLU A 186 1.77 -0.64 -20.18
C GLU A 186 2.82 0.27 -19.52
N GLU A 187 3.33 1.28 -20.25
CA GLU A 187 4.26 2.27 -19.69
C GLU A 187 3.61 3.07 -18.55
N LEU A 188 2.34 3.44 -18.71
CA LEU A 188 1.58 4.14 -17.67
C LEU A 188 1.41 3.27 -16.41
N LEU A 189 1.08 1.98 -16.60
CA LEU A 189 0.95 1.05 -15.49
C LEU A 189 2.28 0.90 -14.74
N ILE A 190 3.38 0.67 -15.46
CA ILE A 190 4.72 0.57 -14.86
C ILE A 190 5.08 1.85 -14.10
N ALA A 191 4.78 3.02 -14.66
CA ALA A 191 5.02 4.29 -13.98
C ALA A 191 4.21 4.40 -12.67
N CYS A 192 2.94 4.02 -12.70
CA CYS A 192 2.07 4.05 -11.53
C CYS A 192 2.43 2.99 -10.46
N GLU A 193 3.00 1.85 -10.86
CA GLU A 193 3.51 0.84 -9.94
C GLU A 193 4.78 1.30 -9.21
N ASN A 194 5.54 2.20 -9.83
CA ASN A 194 6.77 2.80 -9.30
C ASN A 194 6.55 4.15 -8.60
N ASP A 195 5.42 4.83 -8.79
CA ASP A 195 5.05 6.04 -8.06
C ASP A 195 4.55 5.72 -6.65
N TRP A 196 5.52 5.43 -5.77
CA TRP A 196 5.29 5.20 -4.35
C TRP A 196 5.20 6.50 -3.58
N LYS A 197 4.19 6.62 -2.73
CA LYS A 197 3.97 7.76 -1.83
C LYS A 197 3.84 7.31 -0.38
N TYR A 198 4.19 8.19 0.54
CA TYR A 198 4.00 7.99 1.97
C TYR A 198 3.28 9.17 2.63
N CYS A 199 2.68 8.91 3.78
CA CYS A 199 2.06 9.90 4.65
C CYS A 199 2.28 9.52 6.12
N ILE A 200 2.45 10.51 6.99
CA ILE A 200 2.37 10.29 8.45
C ILE A 200 0.90 10.40 8.85
N PRO A 201 0.32 9.40 9.54
CA PRO A 201 -1.11 9.39 9.87
C PRO A 201 -1.63 10.62 10.60
N LYS A 202 -0.81 11.20 11.49
CA LYS A 202 -1.16 12.42 12.24
C LYS A 202 -1.40 13.63 11.34
N ASP A 203 -0.73 13.68 10.19
CA ASP A 203 -0.76 14.84 9.28
C ASP A 203 -2.08 14.90 8.48
N ILE A 204 -2.82 13.78 8.39
CA ILE A 204 -4.12 13.69 7.68
C ILE A 204 -5.31 13.38 8.59
N ALA A 205 -5.09 13.30 9.90
CA ALA A 205 -6.09 12.82 10.83
C ALA A 205 -7.24 13.82 11.02
N VAL A 206 -8.45 13.29 11.22
CA VAL A 206 -9.64 14.04 11.63
C VAL A 206 -10.16 13.42 12.91
N ASP A 207 -10.18 14.21 13.99
CA ASP A 207 -10.58 13.79 15.34
C ASP A 207 -9.79 12.58 15.87
N GLY A 208 -8.48 12.51 15.57
CA GLY A 208 -7.61 11.41 15.99
C GLY A 208 -7.76 10.12 15.17
N PHE A 209 -8.53 10.16 14.08
CA PHE A 209 -8.71 9.02 13.18
C PHE A 209 -8.28 9.34 11.76
N ILE A 210 -7.73 8.34 11.09
CA ILE A 210 -7.34 8.44 9.68
C ILE A 210 -8.61 8.40 8.82
N PRO A 211 -8.80 9.33 7.87
CA PRO A 211 -9.92 9.27 6.93
C PRO A 211 -9.96 7.92 6.20
N ARG A 212 -11.16 7.38 5.92
CA ARG A 212 -11.29 6.06 5.25
C ARG A 212 -10.71 6.06 3.83
N THR A 213 -10.90 7.19 3.15
CA THR A 213 -10.49 7.43 1.77
C THR A 213 -9.97 8.85 1.61
N PRO A 214 -8.77 9.18 2.12
CA PRO A 214 -8.20 10.51 1.93
C PRO A 214 -7.95 10.76 0.45
N TYR A 215 -8.17 12.01 0.04
CA TYR A 215 -7.78 12.52 -1.27
C TYR A 215 -6.27 12.71 -1.31
N VAL A 216 -5.67 12.39 -2.47
CA VAL A 216 -4.25 12.60 -2.74
C VAL A 216 -4.11 13.29 -4.08
N THR A 217 -3.54 14.49 -4.12
CA THR A 217 -3.26 15.18 -5.39
C THR A 217 -2.14 14.46 -6.13
N LEU A 218 -2.18 14.45 -7.47
CA LEU A 218 -1.10 13.84 -8.27
C LEU A 218 0.21 14.59 -8.07
N GLU A 219 0.11 15.93 -8.07
CA GLU A 219 1.24 16.83 -7.96
C GLU A 219 1.18 17.61 -6.65
N SER A 220 2.33 17.78 -6.01
CA SER A 220 2.54 18.68 -4.86
C SER A 220 1.57 18.50 -3.70
N ASP A 221 1.16 17.26 -3.39
CA ASP A 221 0.30 16.99 -2.23
C ASP A 221 1.00 17.45 -0.94
N VAL A 222 0.24 18.08 -0.04
CA VAL A 222 0.77 18.64 1.20
C VAL A 222 1.24 17.54 2.15
N ASN A 223 0.52 16.40 2.20
CA ASN A 223 0.72 15.34 3.18
C ASN A 223 1.29 14.06 2.58
N TRP A 224 0.95 13.76 1.33
CA TRP A 224 1.44 12.57 0.61
C TRP A 224 2.67 12.90 -0.21
N LYS A 225 3.84 12.46 0.27
CA LYS A 225 5.13 12.78 -0.35
C LYS A 225 5.70 11.57 -1.10
N PRO A 226 6.59 11.76 -2.09
CA PRO A 226 7.29 10.66 -2.73
C PRO A 226 8.05 9.80 -1.72
N LEU A 227 7.98 8.47 -1.85
CA LEU A 227 8.61 7.55 -0.91
C LEU A 227 10.13 7.75 -0.81
N THR A 228 10.76 8.25 -1.87
CA THR A 228 12.19 8.56 -1.92
C THR A 228 12.63 9.62 -0.89
N SER A 229 11.73 10.48 -0.40
CA SER A 229 12.03 11.49 0.62
C SER A 229 11.65 11.05 2.05
N ILE A 230 11.34 9.78 2.28
CA ILE A 230 10.78 9.31 3.55
C ILE A 230 11.77 9.40 4.72
N GLU A 231 13.07 9.22 4.49
CA GLU A 231 14.07 9.07 5.56
C GLU A 231 14.08 10.24 6.55
N ASP A 232 14.09 11.48 6.04
CA ASP A 232 14.09 12.69 6.88
C ASP A 232 12.88 12.70 7.82
N ARG A 233 11.70 12.35 7.29
CA ARG A 233 10.48 12.30 8.08
C ARG A 233 10.51 11.16 9.10
N LEU A 234 11.11 10.01 8.80
CA LEU A 234 11.27 8.93 9.78
C LEU A 234 12.15 9.35 10.96
N LEU A 235 13.22 10.11 10.72
CA LEU A 235 14.08 10.63 11.78
C LEU A 235 13.32 11.57 12.73
N GLU A 236 12.46 12.44 12.19
CA GLU A 236 11.58 13.29 13.00
C GLU A 236 10.63 12.47 13.88
N VAL A 237 9.97 11.48 13.30
CA VAL A 237 9.04 10.59 14.02
C VAL A 237 9.78 9.79 15.12
N VAL A 238 11.02 9.36 14.86
CA VAL A 238 11.88 8.72 15.86
C VAL A 238 12.15 9.65 17.05
N GLU A 239 12.49 10.91 16.79
CA GLU A 239 12.78 11.88 17.86
C GLU A 239 11.50 12.26 18.63
N GLU A 240 10.34 12.38 17.98
CA GLU A 240 9.04 12.55 18.64
C GLU A 240 8.76 11.39 19.62
N LYS A 241 8.90 10.15 19.16
CA LYS A 241 8.72 8.95 19.99
C LYS A 241 9.72 8.86 21.13
N ARG A 242 10.96 9.29 20.88
CA ARG A 242 11.99 9.30 21.91
C ARG A 242 11.64 10.27 23.05
N LYS A 243 11.18 11.48 22.71
CA LYS A 243 10.75 12.50 23.67
C LYS A 243 9.52 12.07 24.47
N SER A 244 8.54 11.44 23.82
CA SER A 244 7.34 10.94 24.53
C SER A 244 7.71 9.84 25.54
N ASN A 245 8.55 8.88 25.15
CA ASN A 245 9.01 7.80 26.02
C ASN A 245 9.79 8.30 27.25
N GLN A 246 10.58 9.37 27.12
CA GLN A 246 11.27 9.99 28.24
C GLN A 246 10.32 10.69 29.21
N THR A 247 9.27 11.32 28.68
CA THR A 247 8.26 12.01 29.50
C THR A 247 7.44 11.02 30.32
N THR A 248 7.05 9.90 29.72
CA THR A 248 6.29 8.84 30.42
C THR A 248 7.11 8.16 31.53
N ARG A 249 8.43 8.04 31.37
CA ARG A 249 9.32 7.47 32.40
C ARG A 249 9.59 8.40 33.58
N ARG A 250 9.30 9.70 33.45
CA ARG A 250 9.48 10.71 34.50
C ARG A 250 8.21 10.97 35.33
N LYS A 251 7.08 10.37 34.94
CA LYS A 251 5.84 10.32 35.71
C LYS A 251 5.74 8.96 36.41
#